data_AF-A0A949E4X3-F1
#
_entry.id   AF-A0A949E4X3-F1
#
_cell.length_a   1.000
_cell.length_b   1.000
_cell.length_c   1.000
_cell.angle_alpha   90.00
_cell.angle_beta   90.00
_cell.angle_gamma   90.00
#
_symmetry.space_group_name_H-M   'P 1'
#
loop_
_entity.id
_entity.type
_entity.pdbx_description
1 polymer ?
#
loop_
_entity_poly.entity_id
_entity_poly.type
_entity_poly.pdbx_seq_one_letter_code
_entity_poly.pdbx_strand_id
1 'polypeptide(L)' 'MKAVTQFTKPEEARALPILLRHSAGTVLPNRTYVLDEEAVAELRKAGISFLTLSRQSHAPGLEGVGSGERV' A
#
# COMPACT_ATOMS: atom_id res chain seq x y z
N MET A 1 9.94 -7.55 0.85
CA MET A 1 9.73 -6.33 0.05
C MET A 1 8.75 -5.43 0.80
N LYS A 2 8.96 -4.11 0.83
CA LYS A 2 8.03 -3.17 1.50
C LYS A 2 7.32 -2.30 0.47
N ALA A 3 6.04 -2.04 0.68
CA ALA A 3 5.21 -1.19 -0.17
C ALA A 3 4.60 -0.05 0.66
N VAL A 4 4.64 1.15 0.11
CA VAL A 4 3.94 2.32 0.66
C VAL A 4 2.58 2.39 -0.01
N THR A 5 1.52 2.15 0.74
CA THR A 5 0.15 2.08 0.25
C THR A 5 -0.72 3.16 0.89
N GLN A 6 -1.55 3.82 0.10
CA GLN A 6 -2.52 4.80 0.58
C GLN A 6 -3.95 4.27 0.43
N PHE A 7 -4.77 4.52 1.44
CA PHE A 7 -6.17 4.14 1.47
C PHE A 7 -7.09 5.36 1.43
N THR A 8 -8.28 5.17 0.87
CA THR A 8 -9.40 6.07 1.11
C THR A 8 -9.97 5.79 2.51
N LYS A 9 -10.72 6.74 3.08
CA LYS A 9 -11.33 6.58 4.42
C LYS A 9 -12.19 5.30 4.58
N PRO A 10 -13.07 4.91 3.63
CA PRO A 10 -13.85 3.68 3.78
C PRO A 10 -12.99 2.41 3.64
N GLU A 11 -12.00 2.41 2.74
CA GLU A 11 -11.14 1.25 2.53
C GLU A 11 -10.14 1.05 3.68
N GLU A 12 -9.69 2.13 4.31
CA GLU A 12 -8.88 2.09 5.54
C GLU A 12 -9.62 1.33 6.65
N ALA A 13 -10.89 1.64 6.89
CA ALA A 13 -11.68 0.97 7.92
C ALA A 13 -11.80 -0.55 7.66
N ARG A 14 -11.90 -0.96 6.40
CA ARG A 14 -11.93 -2.37 5.99
C ARG A 14 -10.55 -3.04 6.11
N ALA A 15 -9.48 -2.27 5.90
CA ALA A 15 -8.10 -2.72 6.00
C ALA A 15 -7.59 -2.86 7.44
N LEU A 16 -8.14 -2.09 8.39
CA LEU A 16 -7.69 -2.03 9.79
C LEU A 16 -7.41 -3.41 10.42
N PRO A 17 -8.29 -4.43 10.32
CA PRO A 17 -8.01 -5.74 10.91
C PRO A 17 -6.76 -6.41 10.35
N ILE A 18 -6.51 -6.26 9.04
CA ILE A 18 -5.34 -6.83 8.36
C ILE A 18 -4.09 -6.01 8.73
N LEU A 19 -4.20 -4.69 8.76
CA LEU A 19 -3.12 -3.77 9.14
C LEU A 19 -2.63 -4.02 10.58
N LEU A 20 -3.57 -4.26 11.51
CA LEU A 20 -3.27 -4.58 12.91
C LEU A 20 -2.66 -5.98 13.05
N ARG A 21 -3.17 -6.97 12.31
CA ARG A 21 -2.67 -8.34 12.34
C ARG A 21 -1.24 -8.47 11.84
N HIS A 22 -0.91 -7.74 10.77
CA HIS A 22 0.42 -7.79 10.16
C HIS A 22 1.38 -6.73 10.72
N SER A 23 0.97 -5.96 11.72
CA SER A 23 1.76 -4.87 12.33
C SER A 23 2.34 -3.94 11.26
N ALA A 24 1.49 -3.15 10.59
CA ALA A 24 1.95 -2.14 9.64
C ALA A 24 3.11 -1.34 10.27
N GLY A 25 4.33 -1.57 9.78
CA GLY A 25 5.55 -1.18 10.50
C GLY A 25 5.74 0.33 10.60
N THR A 26 4.98 1.11 9.82
CA THR A 26 4.94 2.57 9.89
C THR A 26 3.62 3.08 9.34
N VAL A 27 2.96 3.97 10.09
CA VAL A 27 1.80 4.75 9.64
C VAL A 27 2.29 6.16 9.29
N LEU A 28 2.01 6.59 8.08
CA LEU A 28 2.33 7.89 7.51
C LEU A 28 1.06 8.76 7.43
N PRO A 29 1.19 10.09 7.29
CA PRO A 29 0.07 10.98 7.07
C PRO A 29 -0.80 10.57 5.86
N ASN A 30 -2.02 11.09 5.82
CA ASN A 30 -2.96 10.86 4.72
C ASN A 30 -3.31 9.38 4.48
N ARG A 31 -3.47 8.59 5.56
CA ARG A 31 -3.87 7.16 5.52
C ARG A 31 -2.90 6.32 4.70
N THR A 32 -1.62 6.64 4.83
CA THR A 32 -0.55 5.97 4.12
C THR A 32 0.12 4.99 5.07
N TYR A 33 0.36 3.77 4.64
CA TYR A 33 0.91 2.71 5.46
C TYR A 33 2.08 2.07 4.73
N VAL A 34 3.13 1.74 5.48
CA VAL A 34 4.23 0.92 4.98
C VAL A 34 3.94 -0.52 5.35
N LEU A 35 3.72 -1.35 4.34
CA LEU A 35 3.28 -2.73 4.45
C LEU A 35 4.31 -3.68 3.86
N ASP A 36 4.49 -4.81 4.52
CA ASP A 36 5.23 -5.93 3.95
C ASP A 36 4.37 -6.68 2.92
N GLU A 37 5.03 -7.48 2.07
CA GLU A 37 4.40 -8.18 0.95
C GLU A 37 3.22 -9.07 1.38
N GLU A 38 3.31 -9.74 2.52
CA GLU A 38 2.24 -10.59 3.05
C GLU A 38 0.98 -9.78 3.37
N ALA A 39 1.13 -8.60 3.97
CA ALA A 39 -0.01 -7.72 4.27
C ALA A 39 -0.68 -7.22 2.98
N VAL A 40 0.12 -6.88 1.97
CA VAL A 40 -0.40 -6.46 0.64
C VAL A 40 -1.16 -7.60 -0.04
N ALA A 41 -0.67 -8.83 0.07
CA ALA A 41 -1.34 -10.00 -0.48
C ALA A 41 -2.69 -10.26 0.19
N GLU A 42 -2.77 -10.17 1.52
CA GLU A 42 -4.01 -10.33 2.27
C GLU A 42 -5.03 -9.22 1.96
N LEU A 43 -4.58 -7.97 1.82
CA LEU A 43 -5.45 -6.86 1.40
C LEU A 43 -6.07 -7.10 0.01
N ARG A 44 -5.28 -7.64 -0.93
CA ARG A 44 -5.79 -8.02 -2.27
C ARG A 44 -6.80 -9.16 -2.20
N LYS A 45 -6.53 -10.20 -1.40
CA LYS A 45 -7.47 -11.31 -1.18
C LYS A 45 -8.78 -10.84 -0.56
N ALA A 46 -8.72 -9.86 0.33
CA ALA A 46 -9.88 -9.24 0.94
C ALA A 46 -10.66 -8.29 0.00
N GLY A 47 -10.19 -8.08 -1.24
CA GLY A 47 -10.83 -7.20 -2.21
C GLY A 47 -10.81 -5.72 -1.79
N ILE A 48 -9.78 -5.32 -1.04
CA ILE A 48 -9.60 -3.94 -0.58
C ILE A 48 -8.88 -3.16 -1.67
N SER A 49 -9.45 -2.01 -2.02
CA SER A 49 -8.88 -1.08 -2.98
C SER A 49 -7.89 -0.14 -2.29
N PHE A 50 -6.67 -0.08 -2.80
CA PHE A 50 -5.63 0.80 -2.29
C PHE A 50 -4.72 1.28 -3.41
N LEU A 51 -4.11 2.45 -3.23
CA LEU A 51 -3.12 3.00 -4.14
C LEU A 51 -1.72 2.63 -3.65
N THR A 52 -0.90 2.06 -4.52
CA THR A 52 0.52 1.82 -4.19
C THR A 52 1.34 3.02 -4.64
N LEU A 53 1.87 3.79 -3.70
CA LEU A 53 2.67 4.99 -3.96
C LEU A 53 4.12 4.65 -4.28
N SER A 54 4.69 3.67 -3.57
CA SER A 54 6.07 3.25 -3.77
C SER A 54 6.26 1.78 -3.40
N ARG A 55 7.19 1.13 -4.07
CA ARG A 55 7.58 -0.25 -3.82
C ARG A 55 9.09 -0.30 -3.63
N GLN A 56 9.52 -0.63 -2.42
CA GLN A 56 10.92 -0.83 -2.10
C GLN A 56 11.31 -2.25 -2.49
N SER A 57 11.62 -2.43 -3.77
CA SER A 57 12.21 -3.65 -4.34
C SER A 57 13.73 -3.59 -4.17
N HIS A 58 14.32 -4.62 -3.57
CA HIS A 58 15.77 -4.82 -3.59
C HIS A 58 16.16 -5.48 -4.92
N ALA A 59 16.09 -4.72 -6.01
CA ALA A 59 16.68 -5.06 -7.31
C ALA A 59 16.79 -3.79 -8.18
N PRO A 60 17.92 -3.53 -8.85
CA PRO A 60 18.03 -2.43 -9.81
C PRO A 60 17.39 -2.88 -11.12
N GLY A 61 16.39 -2.13 -11.62
CA GLY A 61 15.74 -2.46 -12.89
C GLY A 61 14.57 -1.53 -13.16
N LEU A 62 14.77 -0.64 -14.13
CA LEU A 62 13.84 0.34 -14.66
C LEU A 62 12.56 -0.32 -15.18
N GLU A 63 11.41 0.32 -14.98
CA GLU A 63 10.49 0.73 -16.05
C GLU A 63 9.28 1.45 -15.46
N GLY A 64 9.11 2.70 -15.86
CA GLY A 64 8.03 3.58 -15.44
C GLY A 64 6.77 3.40 -16.27
N VAL A 65 5.62 3.51 -15.60
CA VAL A 65 4.27 3.79 -16.13
C VAL A 65 3.51 4.40 -14.94
N GLY A 66 2.79 5.52 -14.99
CA GLY A 66 2.42 6.45 -16.03
C GLY A 66 1.41 7.44 -15.43
N SER A 67 1.28 8.61 -16.08
CA SER A 67 0.28 9.67 -15.85
C SER A 67 0.37 10.46 -14.55
N GLY A 68 1.26 11.45 -14.57
CA GLY A 68 0.92 12.77 -14.05
C GLY A 68 -0.20 13.37 -14.91
N GLU A 69 -1.33 13.64 -14.28
CA GLU A 69 -2.39 14.49 -14.81
C GLU A 69 -2.10 15.97 -14.50
N ARG A 70 -2.58 16.85 -15.41
CA ARG A 70 -2.45 18.33 -15.56
C ARG A 70 -1.49 18.68 -16.71
N VAL A 71 -1.92 19.27 -17.84
CA VAL A 71 -2.92 20.35 -18.08
C VAL A 71 -3.70 20.07 -19.36
#